data_AF-A0A3D4PN08-F1
#
_entry.id   AF-A0A3D4PN08-F1
#
_cell.length_a   1.000
_cell.length_b   1.000
_cell.length_c   1.000
_cell.angle_alpha   90.00
_cell.angle_beta   90.00
_cell.angle_gamma   90.00
#
_symmetry.space_group_name_H-M   'P 1'
#
loop_
_entity.id
_entity.type
_entity.pdbx_description
1 polymer ?
#
loop_
_entity_poly.entity_id
_entity_poly.type
_entity_poly.pdbx_seq_one_letter_code
_entity_poly.pdbx_strand_id
1 'polypeptide(L)'
;MSIFENFDGYRDPTEAEVLDLLASCPVVLDTNVLLDIYSFEEPARLLALDVIEAIHDRVWVPHQVMREFWRNRHSVLAELPAPGQPFDGVRNELLAIVNSLRPDRERPDDIQAMRDTVEHQLGDLSNAINKARGTPLNVDQLLTDTSLDPVLNRLETILDGRIGDPFGDEEATLIEEGLRRFQLKIPPGYKDGEEKQDQIPERGTGDFLVWEQILRHISTLNAGGSFVLVTNDAKEDWRITLARPKKRTLGVRPELVVEALARTSSRVVLLQQSDFYRLMSKLRPVDDAVSDSLVEASTRKSAVAPGAETGWTHVAFRRLLAELREAGSSVQADVISLAARAGGFISRADIYAFAGFAEDRSLRRFALPAQRIALGLVEEGVLQEDAQPPLEAVYEGQGRTIGYRVPPEFVGFDGQREEQLTWVQAAARVAAGDPARIWTIAELVEQIGSRGLRDLSVAMMPEATLRRDLSLRDEEHFEQADGGVRLRPPSIK
;
A
#
# COMPACT_ATOMS: atom_id res chain seq x y z
N MET A 1 38.58 -23.58 13.50
CA MET A 1 37.74 -23.09 12.40
C MET A 1 36.29 -23.17 12.80
N SER A 2 35.53 -22.11 12.56
CA SER A 2 34.06 -22.07 12.78
C SER A 2 33.33 -22.57 11.54
N ILE A 3 32.10 -23.07 11.67
CA ILE A 3 31.22 -23.39 10.53
C ILE A 3 30.97 -22.15 9.65
N PHE A 4 31.09 -20.96 10.23
CA PHE A 4 30.87 -19.69 9.54
C PHE A 4 32.13 -19.06 8.94
N GLU A 5 33.30 -19.67 9.13
CA GLU A 5 34.55 -19.12 8.61
C GLU A 5 34.60 -19.26 7.08
N ASN A 6 34.68 -18.14 6.36
CA ASN A 6 34.47 -18.01 4.90
C ASN A 6 33.02 -18.23 4.44
N PHE A 7 32.06 -18.24 5.36
CA PHE A 7 30.62 -18.37 5.10
C PHE A 7 29.82 -17.28 5.83
N ASP A 8 30.42 -16.12 6.05
CA ASP A 8 29.85 -14.99 6.79
C ASP A 8 28.52 -14.49 6.19
N GLY A 9 28.28 -14.75 4.90
CA GLY A 9 27.01 -14.45 4.23
C GLY A 9 25.80 -15.25 4.75
N TYR A 10 26.03 -16.36 5.46
CA TYR A 10 24.97 -17.24 5.98
C TYR A 10 24.67 -17.04 7.48
N ARG A 11 25.33 -16.09 8.14
CA ARG A 11 25.12 -15.80 9.57
C ARG A 11 24.30 -14.54 9.74
N ASP A 12 23.00 -14.63 10.00
CA ASP A 12 22.24 -13.42 10.30
C ASP A 12 22.75 -12.74 11.59
N PRO A 13 22.96 -11.42 11.60
CA PRO A 13 23.31 -10.71 12.82
C PRO A 13 22.12 -10.71 13.79
N THR A 14 22.42 -10.85 15.07
CA THR A 14 21.44 -10.68 16.14
C THR A 14 21.03 -9.21 16.26
N GLU A 15 19.87 -8.94 16.86
CA GLU A 15 19.42 -7.57 17.09
C GLU A 15 20.45 -6.73 17.87
N ALA A 16 21.09 -7.32 18.89
CA ALA A 16 22.13 -6.66 19.66
C ALA A 16 23.35 -6.29 18.79
N GLU A 17 23.79 -7.21 17.93
CA GLU A 17 24.87 -6.93 16.97
C GLU A 17 24.47 -5.81 16.00
N VAL A 18 23.23 -5.79 15.49
CA VAL A 18 22.77 -4.71 14.61
C VAL A 18 22.72 -3.37 15.33
N LEU A 19 22.29 -3.33 16.59
CA LEU A 19 22.28 -2.11 17.39
C LEU A 19 23.70 -1.55 17.58
N ASP A 20 24.68 -2.43 17.87
CA ASP A 20 26.09 -2.03 17.98
C ASP A 20 26.61 -1.49 16.65
N LEU A 21 26.30 -2.16 15.53
CA LEU A 21 26.67 -1.69 14.18
C LEU A 21 26.03 -0.33 13.84
N LEU A 22 24.76 -0.14 14.17
CA LEU A 22 24.06 1.14 14.01
C LEU A 22 24.59 2.23 14.96
N ALA A 23 25.41 1.90 15.95
CA ALA A 23 26.10 2.87 16.80
C ALA A 23 27.53 3.19 16.32
N SER A 24 28.23 2.25 15.69
CA SER A 24 29.67 2.39 15.39
C SER A 24 30.05 2.41 13.91
N CYS A 25 29.22 1.90 13.01
CA CYS A 25 29.60 1.65 11.62
C CYS A 25 28.99 2.66 10.64
N PRO A 26 29.54 2.76 9.42
CA PRO A 26 28.93 3.50 8.32
C PRO A 26 27.55 2.94 7.98
N VAL A 27 26.61 3.85 7.69
CA VAL A 27 25.23 3.56 7.30
C VAL A 27 25.00 4.18 5.92
N VAL A 28 24.74 3.33 4.94
CA VAL A 28 24.41 3.74 3.58
C VAL A 28 22.89 3.75 3.42
N LEU A 29 22.35 4.83 2.87
CA LEU A 29 20.91 4.95 2.58
C LEU A 29 20.64 4.78 1.09
N ASP A 30 19.60 4.02 0.78
CA ASP A 30 19.08 3.81 -0.57
C ASP A 30 18.04 4.88 -0.97
N THR A 31 17.73 4.97 -2.27
CA THR A 31 16.81 5.95 -2.85
C THR A 31 15.42 5.89 -2.23
N ASN A 32 14.87 4.67 -2.05
CA ASN A 32 13.54 4.47 -1.48
C ASN A 32 13.44 5.04 -0.06
N VAL A 33 14.48 4.89 0.76
CA VAL A 33 14.51 5.38 2.14
C VAL A 33 14.32 6.89 2.19
N LEU A 34 14.94 7.62 1.25
CA LEU A 34 14.84 9.08 1.16
C LEU A 34 13.51 9.54 0.57
N LEU A 35 13.01 8.86 -0.45
CA LEU A 35 11.74 9.20 -1.10
C LEU A 35 10.53 8.92 -0.21
N ASP A 36 10.56 7.85 0.57
CA ASP A 36 9.43 7.44 1.44
C ASP A 36 9.10 8.51 2.50
N ILE A 37 10.08 9.33 2.90
CA ILE A 37 9.91 10.44 3.87
C ILE A 37 8.81 11.42 3.42
N TYR A 38 8.67 11.67 2.11
CA TYR A 38 7.63 12.55 1.58
C TYR A 38 6.22 12.04 1.82
N SER A 39 6.06 10.73 1.92
CA SER A 39 4.75 10.08 2.12
C SER A 39 4.33 10.00 3.58
N PHE A 40 5.23 10.32 4.51
CA PHE A 40 4.94 10.28 5.94
C PHE A 40 4.19 11.55 6.38
N GLU A 41 3.22 11.36 7.27
CA GLU A 41 2.57 12.44 8.01
C GLU A 41 3.62 13.25 8.78
N GLU A 42 3.36 14.53 9.06
CA GLU A 42 4.39 15.46 9.54
C GLU A 42 5.16 14.96 10.77
N PRO A 43 4.52 14.44 11.84
CA PRO A 43 5.27 13.94 13.00
C PRO A 43 6.24 12.80 12.66
N ALA A 44 5.80 11.83 11.85
CA ALA A 44 6.62 10.70 11.44
C ALA A 44 7.73 11.12 10.48
N ARG A 45 7.46 12.08 9.58
CA ARG A 45 8.44 12.68 8.67
C ARG A 45 9.54 13.42 9.42
N LEU A 46 9.18 14.24 10.40
CA LEU A 46 10.15 14.94 11.25
C LEU A 46 11.01 13.94 12.03
N LEU A 47 10.39 12.93 12.63
CA LEU A 47 11.12 11.89 13.36
C LEU A 47 12.08 11.10 12.44
N ALA A 48 11.65 10.77 11.21
CA ALA A 48 12.51 10.09 10.24
C ALA A 48 13.77 10.91 9.92
N LEU A 49 13.62 12.23 9.73
CA LEU A 49 14.73 13.15 9.49
C LEU A 49 15.63 13.28 10.74
N ASP A 50 15.04 13.38 11.93
CA ASP A 50 15.77 13.46 13.19
C ASP A 50 16.59 12.18 13.45
N VAL A 51 16.06 11.01 13.10
CA VAL A 51 16.76 9.72 13.20
C VAL A 51 17.99 9.70 12.29
N ILE A 52 17.86 10.17 11.04
CA ILE A 52 19.00 10.22 10.10
C ILE A 52 20.03 11.25 10.57
N GLU A 53 19.58 12.42 11.02
CA GLU A 53 20.45 13.48 11.55
C GLU A 53 21.24 13.02 12.79
N ALA A 54 20.61 12.24 13.67
CA ALA A 54 21.24 11.69 14.87
C ALA A 54 22.44 10.79 14.58
N ILE A 55 22.55 10.26 13.35
CA ILE A 55 23.66 9.43 12.88
C ILE A 55 24.40 10.05 11.70
N HIS A 56 24.22 11.34 11.42
CA HIS A 56 24.72 12.01 10.22
C HIS A 56 26.21 11.75 9.97
N ASP A 57 27.09 11.79 10.99
CA ASP A 57 28.53 11.49 10.87
C ASP A 57 28.88 10.12 10.29
N ARG A 58 27.93 9.20 10.27
CA ARG A 58 28.08 7.84 9.77
C ARG A 58 27.21 7.57 8.55
N VAL A 59 26.33 8.50 8.18
CA VAL A 59 25.49 8.39 6.99
C VAL A 59 26.31 8.73 5.76
N TRP A 60 26.16 7.90 4.73
CA TRP A 60 26.69 8.18 3.40
C TRP A 60 25.68 7.77 2.33
N VAL A 61 25.63 8.52 1.23
CA VAL A 61 24.69 8.28 0.14
C VAL A 61 25.45 8.21 -1.20
N PRO A 62 25.31 7.13 -1.98
CA PRO A 62 25.89 7.04 -3.31
C PRO A 62 25.39 8.16 -4.24
N HIS A 63 26.23 8.61 -5.17
CA HIS A 63 25.79 9.56 -6.21
C HIS A 63 24.60 9.02 -7.00
N GLN A 64 24.62 7.73 -7.33
CA GLN A 64 23.56 7.05 -8.06
C GLN A 64 22.22 7.14 -7.33
N VAL A 65 22.24 6.98 -6.00
CA VAL A 65 21.04 7.13 -5.16
C VAL A 65 20.49 8.56 -5.27
N MET A 66 21.36 9.57 -5.23
CA MET A 66 20.92 10.96 -5.42
C MET A 66 20.38 11.22 -6.83
N ARG A 67 20.97 10.62 -7.86
CA ARG A 67 20.46 10.73 -9.23
C ARG A 67 19.05 10.14 -9.36
N GLU A 68 18.82 8.97 -8.78
CA GLU A 68 17.50 8.34 -8.75
C GLU A 68 16.49 9.13 -7.91
N PHE A 69 16.93 9.68 -6.78
CA PHE A 69 16.12 10.55 -5.94
C PHE A 69 15.61 11.75 -6.75
N TRP A 70 16.49 12.47 -7.44
CA TRP A 70 16.09 13.62 -8.27
C TRP A 70 15.20 13.22 -9.46
N ARG A 71 15.46 12.07 -10.07
CA ARG A 71 14.63 11.55 -11.17
C ARG A 71 13.20 11.24 -10.72
N ASN A 72 13.04 10.65 -9.54
CA ASN A 72 11.76 10.11 -9.07
C ASN A 72 11.03 11.05 -8.10
N ARG A 73 11.68 12.09 -7.54
CA ARG A 73 11.05 12.98 -6.56
C ARG A 73 9.76 13.63 -7.08
N HIS A 74 9.75 14.09 -8.33
CA HIS A 74 8.54 14.74 -8.88
C HIS A 74 7.36 13.77 -9.01
N SER A 75 7.59 12.53 -9.44
CA SER A 75 6.50 11.54 -9.52
C SER A 75 6.00 11.15 -8.14
N VAL A 76 6.90 10.95 -7.17
CA VAL A 76 6.52 10.66 -5.78
C VAL A 76 5.67 11.80 -5.19
N LEU A 77 6.05 13.05 -5.44
CA LEU A 77 5.27 14.22 -5.00
C LEU A 77 3.89 14.29 -5.67
N ALA A 78 3.80 13.99 -6.96
CA ALA A 78 2.54 14.00 -7.71
C ALA A 78 1.58 12.88 -7.28
N GLU A 79 2.11 11.78 -6.76
CA GLU A 79 1.35 10.64 -6.22
C GLU A 79 0.88 10.86 -4.78
N LEU A 80 1.36 11.90 -4.09
CA LEU A 80 0.89 12.20 -2.74
C LEU A 80 -0.61 12.51 -2.79
N PRO A 81 -1.40 11.94 -1.86
CA PRO A 81 -2.81 12.24 -1.80
C PRO A 81 -2.99 13.75 -1.61
N ALA A 82 -3.88 14.35 -2.41
CA ALA A 82 -4.25 15.74 -2.20
C ALA A 82 -4.66 15.93 -0.73
N PRO A 83 -4.37 17.10 -0.12
CA PRO A 83 -4.88 17.43 1.22
C PRO A 83 -6.41 17.53 1.17
N GLY A 84 -7.06 16.36 1.17
CA GLY A 84 -8.49 16.15 1.02
C GLY A 84 -9.02 15.51 2.28
N GLN A 85 -10.11 16.08 2.79
CA GLN A 85 -10.72 15.68 4.04
C GLN A 85 -11.27 14.26 3.91
N PRO A 86 -10.73 13.26 4.63
CA PRO A 86 -11.13 11.85 4.50
C PRO A 86 -12.58 11.56 4.92
N PHE A 87 -13.33 12.60 5.31
CA PHE A 87 -14.59 12.50 6.00
C PHE A 87 -15.78 12.90 5.15
N ASP A 88 -15.60 13.35 3.91
CA ASP A 88 -16.76 13.74 3.09
C ASP A 88 -17.70 12.53 2.86
N GLY A 89 -17.17 11.33 2.66
CA GLY A 89 -17.96 10.10 2.60
C GLY A 89 -18.73 9.81 3.89
N VAL A 90 -18.02 9.75 5.03
CA VAL A 90 -18.61 9.51 6.36
C VAL A 90 -19.62 10.59 6.74
N ARG A 91 -19.32 11.84 6.41
CA ARG A 91 -20.18 13.01 6.59
C ARG A 91 -21.47 12.85 5.80
N ASN A 92 -21.36 12.50 4.52
CA ASN A 92 -22.51 12.30 3.65
C ASN A 92 -23.38 11.13 4.11
N GLU A 93 -22.78 10.02 4.57
CA GLU A 93 -23.52 8.88 5.12
C GLU A 93 -24.27 9.23 6.42
N LEU A 94 -23.61 9.88 7.38
CA LEU A 94 -24.24 10.28 8.63
C LEU A 94 -25.36 11.30 8.40
N LEU A 95 -25.14 12.28 7.53
CA LEU A 95 -26.18 13.23 7.14
C LEU A 95 -27.33 12.54 6.40
N ALA A 96 -27.05 11.54 5.55
CA ALA A 96 -28.10 10.75 4.89
C ALA A 96 -28.97 9.97 5.90
N ILE A 97 -28.36 9.39 6.95
CA ILE A 97 -29.10 8.73 8.04
C ILE A 97 -30.00 9.73 8.76
N VAL A 98 -29.47 10.89 9.16
CA VAL A 98 -30.28 11.95 9.80
C VAL A 98 -31.41 12.41 8.88
N ASN A 99 -31.14 12.56 7.58
CA ASN A 99 -32.13 12.96 6.57
C ASN A 99 -33.20 11.88 6.30
N SER A 100 -32.88 10.61 6.57
CA SER A 100 -33.78 9.47 6.36
C SER A 100 -34.83 9.30 7.47
N LEU A 101 -34.68 10.00 8.60
CA LEU A 101 -35.65 10.04 9.72
C LEU A 101 -36.96 10.78 9.39
N ARG A 102 -37.26 10.94 8.10
CA ARG A 102 -38.38 11.69 7.51
C ARG A 102 -39.81 11.16 7.69
N PRO A 103 -40.16 10.05 8.39
CA PRO A 103 -41.58 9.73 8.59
C PRO A 103 -42.31 10.66 9.56
N ASP A 104 -41.63 11.39 10.44
CA ASP A 104 -42.30 12.15 11.50
C ASP A 104 -42.28 13.66 11.22
N ARG A 105 -43.32 14.15 10.53
CA ARG A 105 -43.54 15.58 10.23
C ARG A 105 -43.78 16.45 11.47
N GLU A 106 -43.76 15.88 12.67
CA GLU A 106 -44.11 16.56 13.92
C GLU A 106 -42.92 17.19 14.68
N ARG A 107 -41.65 16.93 14.31
CA ARG A 107 -40.46 17.43 15.05
C ARG A 107 -39.28 17.89 14.17
N PRO A 108 -39.45 18.97 13.39
CA PRO A 108 -38.38 19.52 12.55
C PRO A 108 -37.18 20.05 13.35
N ASP A 109 -37.40 20.56 14.57
CA ASP A 109 -36.36 21.13 15.42
C ASP A 109 -35.41 20.06 15.97
N ASP A 110 -35.94 18.86 16.31
CA ASP A 110 -35.13 17.73 16.78
C ASP A 110 -34.20 17.21 15.68
N ILE A 111 -34.71 17.10 14.44
CA ILE A 111 -33.91 16.68 13.28
C ILE A 111 -32.81 17.70 12.97
N GLN A 112 -33.13 19.00 13.08
CA GLN A 112 -32.13 20.04 12.86
C GLN A 112 -31.06 20.03 13.96
N ALA A 113 -31.45 19.89 15.23
CA ALA A 113 -30.49 19.74 16.34
C ALA A 113 -29.58 18.52 16.17
N MET A 114 -30.11 17.40 15.65
CA MET A 114 -29.32 16.21 15.33
C MET A 114 -28.32 16.48 14.19
N ARG A 115 -28.73 17.20 13.13
CA ARG A 115 -27.81 17.61 12.06
C ARG A 115 -26.68 18.48 12.60
N ASP A 116 -27.03 19.51 13.36
CA ASP A 116 -26.07 20.46 13.92
C ASP A 116 -25.07 19.72 14.84
N THR A 117 -25.55 18.75 15.62
CA THR A 117 -24.70 17.88 16.45
C THR A 117 -23.75 17.03 15.61
N VAL A 118 -24.24 16.39 14.55
CA VAL A 118 -23.41 15.57 13.64
C VAL A 118 -22.35 16.42 12.95
N GLU A 119 -22.73 17.59 12.43
CA GLU A 119 -21.78 18.50 11.78
C GLU A 119 -20.73 19.02 12.76
N HIS A 120 -21.12 19.36 14.00
CA HIS A 120 -20.18 19.80 15.02
C HIS A 120 -19.17 18.69 15.39
N GLN A 121 -19.66 17.47 15.66
CA GLN A 121 -18.80 16.34 16.04
C GLN A 121 -17.85 15.92 14.90
N LEU A 122 -18.34 15.95 13.65
CA LEU A 122 -17.49 15.70 12.48
C LEU A 122 -16.45 16.81 12.28
N GLY A 123 -16.83 18.06 12.54
CA GLY A 123 -15.89 19.19 12.55
C GLY A 123 -14.79 19.01 13.59
N ASP A 124 -15.16 18.66 14.83
CA ASP A 124 -14.20 18.41 15.91
C ASP A 124 -13.27 17.23 15.60
N LEU A 125 -13.81 16.14 15.04
CA LEU A 125 -13.01 14.99 14.61
C LEU A 125 -12.05 15.35 13.47
N SER A 126 -12.53 16.08 12.46
CA SER A 126 -11.70 16.56 11.35
C SER A 126 -10.56 17.44 11.87
N ASN A 127 -10.85 18.35 12.80
CA ASN A 127 -9.85 19.19 13.45
C ASN A 127 -8.84 18.37 14.26
N ALA A 128 -9.29 17.38 15.03
CA ALA A 128 -8.42 16.50 15.80
C ALA A 128 -7.47 15.70 14.90
N ILE A 129 -7.96 15.21 13.76
CA ILE A 129 -7.18 14.43 12.81
C ILE A 129 -6.18 15.31 12.07
N ASN A 130 -6.60 16.49 11.59
CA ASN A 130 -5.68 17.45 10.96
C ASN A 130 -4.59 17.87 11.95
N LYS A 131 -4.94 18.07 13.23
CA LYS A 131 -3.96 18.34 14.28
C LYS A 131 -2.98 17.18 14.49
N ALA A 132 -3.45 15.93 14.42
CA ALA A 132 -2.61 14.75 14.60
C ALA A 132 -1.70 14.47 13.39
N ARG A 133 -2.19 14.69 12.16
CA ARG A 133 -1.41 14.59 10.91
C ARG A 133 -0.36 15.68 10.77
N GLY A 134 -0.61 16.82 11.41
CA GLY A 134 0.20 18.02 11.27
C GLY A 134 -0.01 18.71 9.92
N THR A 135 0.98 19.49 9.51
CA THR A 135 0.96 20.28 8.29
C THR A 135 1.25 19.40 7.08
N PRO A 136 0.28 19.21 6.15
CA PRO A 136 0.53 18.48 4.93
C PRO A 136 1.53 19.24 4.05
N LEU A 137 2.30 18.51 3.24
CA LEU A 137 3.17 19.13 2.26
C LEU A 137 2.34 19.84 1.18
N ASN A 138 2.71 21.07 0.84
CA ASN A 138 2.08 21.80 -0.26
C ASN A 138 2.74 21.41 -1.58
N VAL A 139 2.27 20.31 -2.19
CA VAL A 139 2.86 19.71 -3.39
C VAL A 139 3.06 20.72 -4.52
N ASP A 140 2.06 21.58 -4.79
CA ASP A 140 2.16 22.60 -5.85
C ASP A 140 3.31 23.58 -5.60
N GLN A 141 3.52 24.00 -4.34
CA GLN A 141 4.67 24.82 -3.97
C GLN A 141 5.98 24.04 -4.10
N LEU A 142 6.03 22.80 -3.63
CA LEU A 142 7.25 21.98 -3.66
C LEU A 142 7.73 21.60 -5.06
N LEU A 143 6.80 21.51 -6.02
CA LEU A 143 7.10 21.29 -7.44
C LEU A 143 7.56 22.57 -8.15
N THR A 144 7.20 23.74 -7.62
CA THR A 144 7.53 25.05 -8.23
C THR A 144 8.81 25.65 -7.65
N ASP A 145 9.05 25.47 -6.35
CA ASP A 145 10.18 26.07 -5.63
C ASP A 145 10.75 25.07 -4.61
N THR A 146 11.94 24.55 -4.89
CA THR A 146 12.62 23.59 -4.02
C THR A 146 13.06 24.19 -2.69
N SER A 147 13.22 25.52 -2.59
CA SER A 147 13.62 26.18 -1.33
C SER A 147 12.51 26.15 -0.28
N LEU A 148 11.27 25.93 -0.70
CA LEU A 148 10.11 25.76 0.17
C LEU A 148 9.94 24.32 0.66
N ASP A 149 10.80 23.39 0.24
CA ASP A 149 10.70 22.00 0.61
C ASP A 149 11.35 21.71 1.96
N PRO A 150 10.57 21.41 3.02
CA PRO A 150 11.11 21.14 4.34
C PRO A 150 11.92 19.85 4.39
N VAL A 151 11.62 18.87 3.53
CA VAL A 151 12.36 17.60 3.44
C VAL A 151 13.71 17.85 2.75
N LEU A 152 13.72 18.53 1.60
CA LEU A 152 14.99 18.86 0.92
C LEU A 152 15.90 19.72 1.80
N ASN A 153 15.38 20.76 2.44
CA ASN A 153 16.19 21.65 3.27
C ASN A 153 16.86 20.89 4.43
N ARG A 154 16.15 19.94 5.05
CA ARG A 154 16.73 19.08 6.09
C ARG A 154 17.73 18.09 5.50
N LEU A 155 17.42 17.44 4.39
CA LEU A 155 18.33 16.50 3.73
C LEU A 155 19.61 17.18 3.23
N GLU A 156 19.54 18.39 2.70
CA GLU A 156 20.71 19.18 2.28
C GLU A 156 21.67 19.37 3.47
N THR A 157 21.14 19.73 4.63
CA THR A 157 21.96 19.90 5.85
C THR A 157 22.53 18.56 6.34
N ILE A 158 21.70 17.52 6.37
CA ILE A 158 22.08 16.19 6.88
C ILE A 158 23.13 15.52 5.99
N LEU A 159 23.03 15.70 4.67
CA LEU A 159 23.83 15.00 3.67
C LEU A 159 25.00 15.85 3.14
N ASP A 160 25.19 17.07 3.64
CA ASP A 160 26.33 17.90 3.26
C ASP A 160 27.65 17.15 3.51
N GLY A 161 28.52 17.12 2.49
CA GLY A 161 29.78 16.36 2.49
C GLY A 161 29.65 14.84 2.59
N ARG A 162 28.44 14.26 2.48
CA ARG A 162 28.16 12.82 2.68
C ARG A 162 27.57 12.14 1.45
N ILE A 163 27.57 12.82 0.32
CA ILE A 163 27.16 12.28 -0.97
C ILE A 163 28.43 11.86 -1.73
N GLY A 164 28.40 10.67 -2.34
CA GLY A 164 29.48 10.18 -3.18
C GLY A 164 29.67 10.99 -4.45
N ASP A 165 30.90 11.00 -4.97
CA ASP A 165 31.22 11.60 -6.26
C ASP A 165 30.65 10.77 -7.42
N PRO A 166 30.27 11.41 -8.55
CA PRO A 166 29.95 10.70 -9.78
C PRO A 166 31.17 9.92 -10.30
N PHE A 167 30.93 8.89 -11.12
CA PHE A 167 32.01 8.11 -11.74
C PHE A 167 32.82 8.88 -12.79
N GLY A 168 32.31 10.01 -13.29
CA GLY A 168 32.96 10.78 -14.35
C GLY A 168 33.16 9.94 -15.62
N ASP A 169 34.36 9.99 -16.19
CA ASP A 169 34.70 9.33 -17.46
C ASP A 169 34.62 7.79 -17.40
N GLU A 170 34.65 7.19 -16.21
CA GLU A 170 34.56 5.73 -16.05
C GLU A 170 33.12 5.20 -16.18
N GLU A 171 32.10 6.06 -16.11
CA GLU A 171 30.70 5.66 -16.04
C GLU A 171 30.30 4.73 -17.20
N ALA A 172 30.71 5.06 -18.43
CA ALA A 172 30.39 4.25 -19.60
C ALA A 172 30.98 2.83 -19.53
N THR A 173 32.19 2.70 -18.97
CA THR A 173 32.83 1.38 -18.80
C THR A 173 32.14 0.57 -17.69
N LEU A 174 31.70 1.23 -16.62
CA LEU A 174 30.96 0.59 -15.53
C LEU A 174 29.58 0.13 -15.99
N ILE A 175 28.89 0.89 -16.83
CA ILE A 175 27.62 0.47 -17.42
C ILE A 175 27.81 -0.82 -18.24
N GLU A 176 28.83 -0.88 -19.09
CA GLU A 176 29.12 -2.10 -19.87
C GLU A 176 29.48 -3.30 -18.96
N GLU A 177 30.22 -3.09 -17.87
CA GLU A 177 30.45 -4.16 -16.89
C GLU A 177 29.16 -4.57 -16.16
N GLY A 178 28.28 -3.63 -15.82
CA GLY A 178 26.97 -3.91 -15.25
C GLY A 178 26.12 -4.78 -16.17
N LEU A 179 26.07 -4.45 -17.46
CA LEU A 179 25.39 -5.26 -18.49
C LEU A 179 26.00 -6.67 -18.61
N ARG A 180 27.33 -6.78 -18.54
CA ARG A 180 28.02 -8.08 -18.51
C ARG A 180 27.64 -8.89 -17.27
N ARG A 181 27.62 -8.27 -16.09
CA ARG A 181 27.20 -8.90 -14.83
C ARG A 181 25.76 -9.41 -14.91
N PHE A 182 24.87 -8.65 -15.53
CA PHE A 182 23.46 -9.05 -15.69
C PHE A 182 23.31 -10.28 -16.58
N GLN A 183 24.02 -10.34 -17.70
CA GLN A 183 24.06 -11.53 -18.57
C GLN A 183 24.55 -12.78 -17.83
N LEU A 184 25.49 -12.60 -16.91
CA LEU A 184 26.05 -13.67 -16.08
C LEU A 184 25.25 -13.91 -14.78
N LYS A 185 24.16 -13.19 -14.55
CA LYS A 185 23.33 -13.22 -13.33
C LYS A 185 24.14 -12.99 -12.04
N ILE A 186 25.14 -12.12 -12.12
CA ILE A 186 25.94 -11.69 -10.98
C ILE A 186 25.19 -10.54 -10.29
N PRO A 187 24.84 -10.64 -8.99
CA PRO A 187 24.12 -9.60 -8.26
C PRO A 187 24.98 -8.35 -7.96
N PRO A 188 24.38 -7.21 -7.58
CA PRO A 188 22.95 -6.91 -7.64
C PRO A 188 22.52 -6.34 -9.01
N GLY A 189 21.21 -6.24 -9.27
CA GLY A 189 20.61 -5.50 -10.39
C GLY A 189 20.16 -6.33 -11.59
N TYR A 190 20.52 -7.62 -11.67
CA TYR A 190 20.19 -8.43 -12.85
C TYR A 190 18.69 -8.68 -13.02
N LYS A 191 17.87 -8.44 -11.99
CA LYS A 191 16.41 -8.50 -12.09
C LYS A 191 15.78 -7.29 -12.75
N ASP A 192 16.39 -6.12 -12.57
CA ASP A 192 15.87 -4.84 -13.06
C ASP A 192 16.33 -4.53 -14.49
N GLY A 193 17.42 -5.16 -14.92
CA GLY A 193 18.08 -4.87 -16.20
C GLY A 193 17.24 -5.14 -17.45
N GLU A 194 16.24 -6.04 -17.40
CA GLU A 194 15.38 -6.33 -18.57
C GLU A 194 14.29 -5.27 -18.76
N GLU A 195 13.77 -4.68 -17.68
CA GLU A 195 12.64 -3.75 -17.72
C GLU A 195 13.06 -2.28 -17.88
N LYS A 196 14.34 -1.96 -17.62
CA LYS A 196 14.85 -0.58 -17.53
C LYS A 196 15.92 -0.23 -18.57
N GLN A 197 16.01 -0.96 -19.68
CA GLN A 197 17.04 -0.75 -20.71
C GLN A 197 17.00 0.65 -21.36
N ASP A 198 15.81 1.26 -21.41
CA ASP A 198 15.61 2.59 -21.99
C ASP A 198 16.03 3.72 -21.04
N GLN A 199 16.42 3.43 -19.79
CA GLN A 199 16.95 4.44 -18.89
C GLN A 199 18.33 4.91 -19.36
N ILE A 200 18.52 6.21 -19.48
CA ILE A 200 19.78 6.82 -19.90
C ILE A 200 20.35 7.65 -18.72
N PRO A 201 21.65 7.52 -18.42
CA PRO A 201 22.66 6.68 -19.08
C PRO A 201 22.69 5.21 -18.63
N GLU A 202 22.00 4.85 -17.54
CA GLU A 202 22.29 3.61 -16.80
C GLU A 202 21.91 2.31 -17.50
N ARG A 203 20.98 2.34 -18.46
CA ARG A 203 20.49 1.16 -19.20
C ARG A 203 20.08 0.01 -18.28
N GLY A 204 19.46 0.36 -17.14
CA GLY A 204 19.03 -0.58 -16.11
C GLY A 204 20.11 -1.00 -15.10
N THR A 205 21.35 -0.51 -15.21
CA THR A 205 22.47 -0.88 -14.32
C THR A 205 22.54 -0.09 -13.00
N GLY A 206 21.48 0.65 -12.64
CA GLY A 206 21.43 1.52 -11.45
C GLY A 206 21.88 0.82 -10.16
N ASP A 207 21.30 -0.34 -9.83
CA ASP A 207 21.66 -1.13 -8.65
C ASP A 207 23.14 -1.52 -8.60
N PHE A 208 23.73 -1.89 -9.74
CA PHE A 208 25.17 -2.20 -9.82
C PHE A 208 26.01 -0.94 -9.60
N LEU A 209 25.61 0.20 -10.18
CA LEU A 209 26.30 1.47 -9.98
C LEU A 209 26.26 1.90 -8.51
N VAL A 210 25.10 1.77 -7.84
CA VAL A 210 24.96 1.96 -6.39
C VAL A 210 25.96 1.07 -5.65
N TRP A 211 25.96 -0.22 -5.93
CA TRP A 211 26.83 -1.19 -5.26
C TRP A 211 28.32 -0.89 -5.45
N GLU A 212 28.73 -0.54 -6.67
CA GLU A 212 30.11 -0.18 -6.98
C GLU A 212 30.56 1.06 -6.20
N GLN A 213 29.71 2.09 -6.10
CA GLN A 213 30.04 3.29 -5.31
C GLN A 213 30.18 2.98 -3.82
N ILE A 214 29.31 2.13 -3.27
CA ILE A 214 29.39 1.68 -1.88
C ILE A 214 30.74 1.01 -1.62
N LEU A 215 31.12 0.04 -2.45
CA LEU A 215 32.36 -0.70 -2.27
C LEU A 215 33.60 0.20 -2.38
N ARG A 216 33.60 1.15 -3.31
CA ARG A 216 34.67 2.15 -3.41
C ARG A 216 34.75 3.00 -2.15
N HIS A 217 33.63 3.56 -1.69
CA HIS A 217 33.61 4.40 -0.50
C HIS A 217 34.07 3.62 0.75
N ILE A 218 33.49 2.46 1.04
CA ILE A 218 33.84 1.66 2.23
C ILE A 218 35.30 1.22 2.21
N SER A 219 35.87 0.89 1.03
CA SER A 219 37.30 0.58 0.94
C SER A 219 38.20 1.77 1.33
N THR A 220 37.79 3.01 1.07
CA THR A 220 38.57 4.20 1.50
C THR A 220 38.59 4.40 3.02
N LEU A 221 37.57 3.94 3.74
CA LEU A 221 37.47 4.11 5.20
C LEU A 221 38.46 3.24 5.98
N ASN A 222 39.01 2.18 5.37
CA ASN A 222 39.96 1.23 5.98
C ASN A 222 39.53 0.72 7.38
N ALA A 223 38.22 0.73 7.67
CA ALA A 223 37.74 0.58 9.03
C ALA A 223 37.96 -0.85 9.56
N GLY A 224 37.87 -1.85 8.69
CA GLY A 224 37.68 -3.24 9.09
C GLY A 224 36.34 -3.42 9.83
N GLY A 225 35.63 -4.51 9.59
CA GLY A 225 34.40 -4.81 10.34
C GLY A 225 33.16 -4.87 9.47
N SER A 226 32.25 -3.92 9.57
CA SER A 226 30.95 -3.98 8.87
C SER A 226 30.41 -2.61 8.49
N PHE A 227 29.48 -2.59 7.55
CA PHE A 227 28.67 -1.42 7.21
C PHE A 227 27.22 -1.84 7.01
N VAL A 228 26.30 -0.92 7.27
CA VAL A 228 24.87 -1.13 7.12
C VAL A 228 24.41 -0.49 5.82
N LEU A 229 23.63 -1.19 5.01
CA LEU A 229 22.87 -0.61 3.90
C LEU A 229 21.39 -0.72 4.24
N VAL A 230 20.72 0.43 4.32
CA VAL A 230 19.28 0.51 4.56
C VAL A 230 18.57 0.58 3.22
N THR A 231 17.79 -0.45 2.91
CA THR A 231 17.05 -0.56 1.65
C THR A 231 15.79 -1.40 1.85
N ASN A 232 14.69 -0.98 1.21
CA ASN A 232 13.48 -1.77 1.09
C ASN A 232 13.53 -2.79 -0.06
N ASP A 233 14.65 -2.89 -0.81
CA ASP A 233 14.78 -3.88 -1.86
C ASP A 233 14.77 -5.31 -1.27
N ALA A 234 13.81 -6.10 -1.75
CA ALA A 234 13.56 -7.47 -1.34
C ALA A 234 13.73 -8.48 -2.49
N LYS A 235 14.30 -8.04 -3.61
CA LYS A 235 14.55 -8.88 -4.78
C LYS A 235 15.63 -9.92 -4.48
N GLU A 236 15.60 -11.01 -5.25
CA GLU A 236 16.50 -12.16 -5.06
C GLU A 236 17.97 -11.86 -5.36
N ASP A 237 18.28 -10.75 -6.02
CA ASP A 237 19.63 -10.29 -6.31
C ASP A 237 20.24 -9.51 -5.13
N TRP A 238 19.42 -8.98 -4.22
CA TRP A 238 19.87 -8.39 -2.96
C TRP A 238 19.77 -9.35 -1.76
N ARG A 239 18.72 -10.18 -1.70
CA ARG A 239 18.41 -11.02 -0.52
C ARG A 239 18.13 -12.47 -0.88
N ILE A 240 18.24 -13.38 0.10
CA ILE A 240 17.92 -14.79 -0.10
C ILE A 240 16.41 -14.96 -0.09
N THR A 241 15.81 -15.33 -1.22
CA THR A 241 14.36 -15.58 -1.31
C THR A 241 14.07 -17.08 -1.24
N LEU A 242 13.33 -17.51 -0.22
CA LEU A 242 12.82 -18.86 -0.09
C LEU A 242 11.40 -18.94 -0.66
N ALA A 243 11.16 -19.84 -1.62
CA ALA A 243 9.84 -20.01 -2.24
C ALA A 243 8.90 -20.93 -1.44
N ARG A 244 9.41 -21.80 -0.57
CA ARG A 244 8.62 -22.77 0.21
C ARG A 244 9.12 -22.86 1.66
N PRO A 245 8.25 -23.07 2.66
CA PRO A 245 6.79 -23.27 2.58
C PRO A 245 5.96 -21.98 2.45
N LYS A 246 6.58 -20.81 2.62
CA LYS A 246 6.01 -19.49 2.32
C LYS A 246 7.13 -18.64 1.72
N LYS A 247 6.79 -17.72 0.81
CA LYS A 247 7.74 -16.72 0.30
C LYS A 247 8.31 -15.96 1.51
N ARG A 248 9.61 -16.09 1.73
CA ARG A 248 10.33 -15.40 2.80
C ARG A 248 11.63 -14.87 2.26
N THR A 249 11.95 -13.66 2.66
CA THR A 249 13.21 -13.02 2.31
C THR A 249 14.10 -13.05 3.54
N LEU A 250 15.31 -13.58 3.40
CA LEU A 250 16.28 -13.79 4.46
C LEU A 250 17.57 -13.05 4.15
N GLY A 251 18.14 -12.43 5.19
CA GLY A 251 19.48 -11.87 5.18
C GLY A 251 19.86 -11.08 3.92
N VAL A 252 21.15 -11.07 3.67
CA VAL A 252 21.77 -10.55 2.45
C VAL A 252 22.23 -11.73 1.60
N ARG A 253 22.24 -11.57 0.27
CA ARG A 253 22.81 -12.56 -0.64
C ARG A 253 24.28 -12.85 -0.28
N PRO A 254 24.67 -14.12 -0.08
CA PRO A 254 26.04 -14.47 0.31
C PRO A 254 27.09 -13.95 -0.67
N GLU A 255 26.78 -13.88 -1.96
CA GLU A 255 27.64 -13.36 -3.01
C GLU A 255 28.03 -11.90 -2.78
N LEU A 256 27.08 -11.07 -2.31
CA LEU A 256 27.33 -9.66 -1.97
C LEU A 256 28.23 -9.55 -0.74
N VAL A 257 28.05 -10.43 0.24
CA VAL A 257 28.92 -10.47 1.44
C VAL A 257 30.34 -10.88 1.08
N VAL A 258 30.49 -11.88 0.22
CA VAL A 258 31.80 -12.33 -0.26
C VAL A 258 32.49 -11.22 -1.06
N GLU A 259 31.79 -10.55 -1.97
CA GLU A 259 32.35 -9.44 -2.75
C GLU A 259 32.74 -8.26 -1.85
N ALA A 260 31.88 -7.89 -0.89
CA ALA A 260 32.16 -6.82 0.06
C ALA A 260 33.38 -7.12 0.93
N LEU A 261 33.48 -8.33 1.49
CA LEU A 261 34.63 -8.76 2.27
C LEU A 261 35.91 -8.76 1.43
N ALA A 262 35.85 -9.28 0.20
CA ALA A 262 37.01 -9.35 -0.68
C ALA A 262 37.53 -7.96 -1.08
N ARG A 263 36.64 -6.98 -1.29
CA ARG A 263 37.02 -5.65 -1.77
C ARG A 263 37.28 -4.63 -0.66
N THR A 264 36.69 -4.81 0.51
CA THR A 264 36.68 -3.78 1.56
C THR A 264 37.11 -4.30 2.94
N SER A 265 37.32 -5.61 3.10
CA SER A 265 37.49 -6.27 4.40
C SER A 265 36.35 -5.97 5.40
N SER A 266 35.19 -5.56 4.88
CA SER A 266 34.02 -5.19 5.67
C SER A 266 32.80 -5.99 5.20
N ARG A 267 32.03 -6.45 6.17
CA ARG A 267 30.81 -7.21 5.96
C ARG A 267 29.61 -6.28 5.78
N VAL A 268 28.82 -6.50 4.73
CA VAL A 268 27.55 -5.79 4.54
C VAL A 268 26.45 -6.38 5.42
N VAL A 269 25.64 -5.52 6.02
CA VAL A 269 24.37 -5.87 6.68
C VAL A 269 23.24 -5.10 6.00
N LEU A 270 22.23 -5.81 5.50
CA LEU A 270 21.04 -5.19 4.92
C LEU A 270 19.96 -5.01 5.98
N LEU A 271 19.47 -3.79 6.15
CA LEU A 271 18.31 -3.50 6.99
C LEU A 271 17.16 -2.96 6.13
N GLN A 272 15.95 -3.43 6.42
CA GLN A 272 14.75 -2.77 5.89
C GLN A 272 14.58 -1.42 6.59
N GLN A 273 13.91 -0.48 5.92
CA GLN A 273 13.68 0.85 6.48
C GLN A 273 12.90 0.81 7.81
N SER A 274 11.91 -0.08 7.93
CA SER A 274 11.14 -0.27 9.16
C SER A 274 11.99 -0.79 10.32
N ASP A 275 12.88 -1.77 10.05
CA ASP A 275 13.83 -2.27 11.03
C ASP A 275 14.82 -1.18 11.45
N PHE A 276 15.30 -0.37 10.49
CA PHE A 276 16.18 0.76 10.78
C PHE A 276 15.53 1.74 11.76
N TYR A 277 14.32 2.24 11.48
CA TYR A 277 13.65 3.17 12.40
C TYR A 277 13.32 2.54 13.77
N ARG A 278 12.87 1.28 13.80
CA ARG A 278 12.59 0.54 15.04
C ARG A 278 13.83 0.34 15.91
N LEU A 279 14.99 0.07 15.31
CA LEU A 279 16.22 -0.11 16.07
C LEU A 279 16.81 1.23 16.50
N MET A 280 16.65 2.27 15.69
CA MET A 280 17.05 3.62 16.05
C MET A 280 16.24 4.18 17.23
N SER A 281 14.94 3.89 17.33
CA SER A 281 14.14 4.29 18.50
C SER A 281 14.55 3.58 19.80
N LYS A 282 15.16 2.38 19.70
CA LYS A 282 15.78 1.71 20.86
C LYS A 282 17.10 2.37 21.29
N LEU A 283 17.90 2.85 20.34
CA LEU A 283 19.14 3.57 20.63
C LEU A 283 18.88 4.97 21.17
N ARG A 284 17.80 5.61 20.71
CA ARG A 284 17.35 6.92 21.17
C ARG A 284 15.85 6.88 21.45
N PRO A 285 15.46 6.73 22.71
CA PRO A 285 14.05 6.82 23.09
C PRO A 285 13.47 8.16 22.64
N VAL A 286 12.43 8.07 21.83
CA VAL A 286 11.60 9.18 21.36
C VAL A 286 10.16 8.90 21.79
N ASP A 287 9.21 9.76 21.45
CA ASP A 287 7.80 9.51 21.72
C ASP A 287 7.36 8.18 21.05
N ASP A 288 6.91 7.23 21.88
CA ASP A 288 6.54 5.87 21.45
C ASP A 288 5.46 5.90 20.35
N ALA A 289 4.48 6.79 20.44
CA ALA A 289 3.38 6.85 19.48
C ALA A 289 3.86 7.36 18.10
N VAL A 290 4.79 8.31 18.08
CA VAL A 290 5.37 8.82 16.83
C VAL A 290 6.32 7.80 16.22
N SER A 291 7.10 7.10 17.05
CA SER A 291 7.96 5.98 16.63
C SER A 291 7.15 4.85 16.00
N ASP A 292 6.08 4.42 16.66
CA ASP A 292 5.21 3.35 16.15
C ASP A 292 4.57 3.76 14.82
N SER A 293 4.08 5.00 14.71
CA SER A 293 3.53 5.53 13.46
C SER A 293 4.54 5.52 12.32
N LEU A 294 5.80 5.89 12.59
CA LEU A 294 6.89 5.85 11.60
C LEU A 294 7.22 4.41 11.19
N VAL A 295 7.31 3.48 12.14
CA VAL A 295 7.57 2.06 11.85
C VAL A 295 6.42 1.47 11.03
N GLU A 296 5.17 1.80 11.34
CA GLU A 296 4.01 1.37 10.56
C GLU A 296 4.01 1.97 9.14
N ALA A 297 4.29 3.27 9.02
CA ALA A 297 4.36 3.96 7.73
C ALA A 297 5.46 3.37 6.83
N SER A 298 6.65 3.15 7.37
CA SER A 298 7.76 2.51 6.64
C SER A 298 7.46 1.03 6.32
N THR A 299 6.82 0.28 7.22
CA THR A 299 6.42 -1.11 6.94
C THR A 299 5.43 -1.19 5.78
N ARG A 300 4.48 -0.25 5.68
CA ARG A 300 3.57 -0.17 4.52
C ARG A 300 4.31 0.03 3.21
N LYS A 301 5.42 0.77 3.20
CA LYS A 301 6.28 0.96 2.02
C LYS A 301 7.11 -0.27 1.70
N SER A 302 7.69 -0.93 2.71
CA SER A 302 8.44 -2.18 2.52
C SER A 302 7.56 -3.35 2.03
N ALA A 303 6.26 -3.35 2.34
CA ALA A 303 5.31 -4.37 1.91
C ALA A 303 4.86 -4.23 0.44
N VAL A 304 5.15 -3.09 -0.19
CA VAL A 304 4.85 -2.83 -1.60
C VAL A 304 6.13 -3.09 -2.41
N ALA A 305 6.35 -4.35 -2.79
CA ALA A 305 7.23 -4.62 -3.94
C ALA A 305 6.54 -4.04 -5.19
N PRO A 306 7.17 -3.12 -5.95
CA PRO A 306 6.60 -2.68 -7.21
C PRO A 306 6.57 -3.89 -8.15
N GLY A 307 5.37 -4.28 -8.59
CA GLY A 307 5.17 -5.36 -9.56
C GLY A 307 4.69 -6.71 -9.01
N ALA A 308 4.32 -6.81 -7.73
CA ALA A 308 3.54 -7.97 -7.29
C ALA A 308 2.05 -7.74 -7.61
N GLU A 309 1.60 -8.12 -8.81
CA GLU A 309 0.19 -8.51 -8.97
C GLU A 309 -0.07 -9.58 -7.90
N THR A 310 -0.83 -9.30 -6.85
CA THR A 310 -1.02 -10.24 -5.73
C THR A 310 -1.93 -11.43 -6.09
N GLY A 311 -2.08 -11.72 -7.39
CA GLY A 311 -2.96 -12.73 -7.95
C GLY A 311 -4.47 -12.43 -7.80
N TRP A 312 -4.87 -11.50 -6.94
CA TRP A 312 -6.28 -11.21 -6.68
C TRP A 312 -6.90 -10.35 -7.76
N THR A 313 -7.87 -10.93 -8.48
CA THR A 313 -8.79 -10.19 -9.37
C THR A 313 -10.10 -9.90 -8.66
N HIS A 314 -10.86 -8.92 -9.16
CA HIS A 314 -12.22 -8.64 -8.67
C HIS A 314 -13.14 -9.89 -8.76
N VAL A 315 -12.92 -10.76 -9.75
CA VAL A 315 -13.66 -12.03 -9.91
C VAL A 315 -13.31 -13.02 -8.80
N ALA A 316 -12.02 -13.22 -8.52
CA ALA A 316 -11.55 -14.09 -7.44
C ALA A 316 -12.02 -13.59 -6.06
N PHE A 317 -11.98 -12.27 -5.84
CA PHE A 317 -12.49 -11.63 -4.64
C PHE A 317 -13.99 -11.89 -4.42
N ARG A 318 -14.83 -11.70 -5.45
CA ARG A 318 -16.27 -11.98 -5.33
C ARG A 318 -16.57 -13.45 -5.08
N ARG A 319 -15.86 -14.36 -5.76
CA ARG A 319 -16.00 -15.81 -5.53
C ARG A 319 -15.63 -16.20 -4.10
N LEU A 320 -14.51 -15.69 -3.58
CA LEU A 320 -14.12 -15.89 -2.19
C LEU A 320 -15.23 -15.50 -1.22
N LEU A 321 -15.82 -14.31 -1.38
CA LEU A 321 -16.90 -13.84 -0.50
C LEU A 321 -18.19 -14.68 -0.64
N ALA A 322 -18.51 -15.12 -1.85
CA ALA A 322 -19.68 -15.97 -2.10
C ALA A 322 -19.51 -17.35 -1.46
N GLU A 323 -18.39 -18.02 -1.73
CA GLU A 323 -18.09 -19.35 -1.18
C GLU A 323 -17.95 -19.34 0.34
N LEU A 324 -17.41 -18.25 0.92
CA LEU A 324 -17.38 -18.08 2.38
C LEU A 324 -18.80 -18.04 2.97
N ARG A 325 -19.73 -17.36 2.31
CA ARG A 325 -21.13 -17.29 2.76
C ARG A 325 -21.83 -18.63 2.61
N GLU A 326 -21.62 -19.31 1.49
CA GLU A 326 -22.17 -20.66 1.24
C GLU A 326 -21.63 -21.70 2.22
N ALA A 327 -20.34 -21.62 2.57
CA ALA A 327 -19.70 -22.49 3.55
C ALA A 327 -20.05 -22.15 5.02
N GLY A 328 -20.99 -21.24 5.27
CA GLY A 328 -21.42 -20.84 6.61
C GLY A 328 -20.40 -19.98 7.38
N SER A 329 -19.40 -19.42 6.68
CA SER A 329 -18.36 -18.53 7.20
C SER A 329 -18.65 -17.06 6.85
N SER A 330 -19.92 -16.64 6.98
CA SER A 330 -20.39 -15.29 6.65
C SER A 330 -19.66 -14.20 7.43
N VAL A 331 -19.35 -14.45 8.70
CA VAL A 331 -18.60 -13.51 9.55
C VAL A 331 -17.22 -13.19 8.94
N GLN A 332 -16.51 -14.18 8.40
CA GLN A 332 -15.22 -13.96 7.74
C GLN A 332 -15.38 -13.17 6.44
N ALA A 333 -16.41 -13.46 5.64
CA ALA A 333 -16.71 -12.70 4.42
C ALA A 333 -16.96 -11.23 4.74
N ASP A 334 -17.77 -10.97 5.77
CA ASP A 334 -18.13 -9.61 6.15
C ASP A 334 -16.96 -8.86 6.81
N VAL A 335 -16.13 -9.55 7.60
CA VAL A 335 -14.88 -8.98 8.14
C VAL A 335 -13.89 -8.64 7.02
N ILE A 336 -13.79 -9.44 5.96
CA ILE A 336 -12.98 -9.13 4.77
C ILE A 336 -13.50 -7.87 4.08
N SER A 337 -14.81 -7.78 3.85
CA SER A 337 -15.43 -6.59 3.24
C SER A 337 -15.25 -5.34 4.11
N LEU A 338 -15.40 -5.46 5.44
CA LEU A 338 -15.20 -4.34 6.37
C LEU A 338 -13.75 -3.87 6.39
N ALA A 339 -12.79 -4.79 6.44
CA ALA A 339 -11.37 -4.46 6.38
C ALA A 339 -11.02 -3.76 5.06
N ALA A 340 -11.57 -4.22 3.93
CA ALA A 340 -11.39 -3.58 2.64
C ALA A 340 -11.90 -2.13 2.63
N ARG A 341 -13.11 -1.88 3.16
CA ARG A 341 -13.68 -0.52 3.30
C ARG A 341 -12.87 0.37 4.23
N ALA A 342 -12.31 -0.21 5.29
CA ALA A 342 -11.50 0.49 6.28
C ALA A 342 -10.04 0.72 5.82
N GLY A 343 -9.76 0.66 4.51
CA GLY A 343 -8.42 0.91 3.96
C GLY A 343 -7.45 -0.27 4.11
N GLY A 344 -7.98 -1.49 4.24
CA GLY A 344 -7.21 -2.74 4.19
C GLY A 344 -6.93 -3.39 5.56
N PHE A 345 -7.43 -2.83 6.66
CA PHE A 345 -7.22 -3.36 8.01
C PHE A 345 -8.47 -3.25 8.88
N ILE A 346 -8.67 -4.23 9.76
CA ILE A 346 -9.73 -4.21 10.77
C ILE A 346 -9.18 -4.65 12.12
N SER A 347 -9.48 -3.88 13.17
CA SER A 347 -8.98 -4.15 14.51
C SER A 347 -9.69 -5.35 15.15
N ARG A 348 -9.05 -5.96 16.15
CA ARG A 348 -9.65 -7.00 16.98
C ARG A 348 -10.93 -6.48 17.65
N ALA A 349 -10.93 -5.24 18.15
CA ALA A 349 -12.10 -4.67 18.81
C ALA A 349 -13.30 -4.56 17.85
N ASP A 350 -13.05 -4.10 16.62
CA ASP A 350 -14.09 -3.95 15.59
C ASP A 350 -14.63 -5.30 15.13
N ILE A 351 -13.77 -6.32 14.99
CA ILE A 351 -14.22 -7.70 14.70
C ILE A 351 -15.16 -8.19 15.80
N TYR A 352 -14.89 -7.88 17.07
CA TYR A 352 -15.68 -8.39 18.20
C TYR A 352 -17.03 -7.68 18.28
N ALA A 353 -17.01 -6.36 18.11
CA ALA A 353 -18.21 -5.53 18.06
C ALA A 353 -19.11 -5.97 16.90
N PHE A 354 -18.54 -6.18 15.71
CA PHE A 354 -19.29 -6.59 14.52
C PHE A 354 -19.81 -8.02 14.62
N ALA A 355 -18.97 -8.98 15.04
CA ALA A 355 -19.32 -10.39 15.07
C ALA A 355 -20.06 -10.83 16.34
N GLY A 356 -20.28 -9.91 17.29
CA GLY A 356 -20.91 -10.21 18.59
C GLY A 356 -20.11 -11.21 19.42
N PHE A 357 -18.78 -11.16 19.34
CA PHE A 357 -17.91 -12.09 20.07
C PHE A 357 -17.69 -11.62 21.51
N ALA A 358 -17.68 -12.57 22.45
CA ALA A 358 -17.25 -12.31 23.83
C ALA A 358 -15.76 -11.90 23.86
N GLU A 359 -15.39 -10.95 24.72
CA GLU A 359 -14.04 -10.36 24.80
C GLU A 359 -12.92 -11.40 25.02
N ASP A 360 -13.25 -12.52 25.66
CA ASP A 360 -12.35 -13.64 25.97
C ASP A 360 -12.21 -14.66 24.82
N ARG A 361 -13.05 -14.59 23.78
CA ARG A 361 -12.99 -15.48 22.62
C ARG A 361 -11.60 -15.39 21.99
N SER A 362 -11.13 -16.51 21.44
CA SER A 362 -9.89 -16.54 20.67
C SER A 362 -10.15 -16.31 19.19
N LEU A 363 -9.36 -15.44 18.56
CA LEU A 363 -9.28 -15.33 17.09
C LEU A 363 -8.26 -16.32 16.50
N ARG A 364 -7.66 -17.22 17.30
CA ARG A 364 -6.81 -18.28 16.74
C ARG A 364 -7.62 -19.06 15.73
N ARG A 365 -7.09 -19.17 14.51
CA ARG A 365 -7.71 -19.85 13.36
C ARG A 365 -8.91 -19.12 12.73
N PHE A 366 -9.18 -17.87 13.10
CA PHE A 366 -10.29 -17.10 12.52
C PHE A 366 -10.18 -16.96 10.99
N ALA A 367 -8.96 -16.82 10.45
CA ALA A 367 -8.69 -16.74 9.02
C ALA A 367 -8.69 -18.09 8.27
N LEU A 368 -8.73 -19.24 8.97
CA LEU A 368 -8.62 -20.55 8.31
C LEU A 368 -9.71 -20.82 7.25
N PRO A 369 -11.00 -20.47 7.47
CA PRO A 369 -12.01 -20.67 6.44
C PRO A 369 -11.69 -19.91 5.14
N ALA A 370 -11.29 -18.65 5.25
CA ALA A 370 -10.90 -17.84 4.10
C ALA A 370 -9.65 -18.40 3.39
N GLN A 371 -8.66 -18.87 4.15
CA GLN A 371 -7.46 -19.50 3.59
C GLN A 371 -7.77 -20.81 2.85
N ARG A 372 -8.71 -21.62 3.34
CA ARG A 372 -9.13 -22.86 2.65
C ARG A 372 -9.81 -22.58 1.33
N ILE A 373 -10.69 -21.59 1.29
CA ILE A 373 -11.39 -21.20 0.06
C ILE A 373 -10.41 -20.59 -0.93
N ALA A 374 -9.48 -19.74 -0.48
CA ALA A 374 -8.42 -19.23 -1.34
C ALA A 374 -7.57 -20.35 -1.98
N LEU A 375 -7.23 -21.41 -1.22
CA LEU A 375 -6.55 -22.59 -1.77
C LEU A 375 -7.40 -23.32 -2.81
N GLY A 376 -8.71 -23.46 -2.61
CA GLY A 376 -9.61 -24.02 -3.61
C GLY A 376 -9.64 -23.20 -4.90
N LEU A 377 -9.67 -21.87 -4.78
CA LEU A 377 -9.61 -20.96 -5.95
C LEU A 377 -8.28 -21.07 -6.70
N VAL A 378 -7.18 -21.39 -6.02
CA VAL A 378 -5.89 -21.68 -6.66
C VAL A 378 -5.95 -23.01 -7.43
N GLU A 379 -6.50 -24.06 -6.83
CA GLU A 379 -6.66 -25.36 -7.48
C GLU A 379 -7.59 -25.29 -8.72
N GLU A 380 -8.58 -24.41 -8.70
CA GLU A 380 -9.47 -24.12 -9.83
C GLU A 380 -8.87 -23.21 -10.90
N GLY A 381 -7.67 -22.66 -10.66
CA GLY A 381 -7.00 -21.72 -11.58
C GLY A 381 -7.63 -20.32 -11.64
N VAL A 382 -8.48 -19.97 -10.67
CA VAL A 382 -9.14 -18.66 -10.54
C VAL A 382 -8.23 -17.66 -9.80
N LEU A 383 -7.35 -18.15 -8.94
CA LEU A 383 -6.39 -17.40 -8.16
C LEU A 383 -4.96 -17.92 -8.45
N GLN A 384 -3.97 -17.04 -8.53
CA GLN A 384 -2.58 -17.45 -8.72
C GLN A 384 -1.99 -18.09 -7.44
N GLU A 385 -1.05 -19.02 -7.59
CA GLU A 385 -0.45 -19.77 -6.46
C GLU A 385 0.28 -18.88 -5.44
N ASP A 386 0.74 -17.71 -5.85
CA ASP A 386 1.47 -16.74 -5.02
C ASP A 386 0.57 -15.65 -4.41
N ALA A 387 -0.75 -15.78 -4.54
CA ALA A 387 -1.69 -14.81 -4.03
C ALA A 387 -1.62 -14.65 -2.50
N GLN A 388 -1.74 -13.40 -2.04
CA GLN A 388 -1.73 -13.09 -0.61
C GLN A 388 -2.93 -13.75 0.11
N PRO A 389 -2.79 -14.14 1.39
CA PRO A 389 -3.91 -14.70 2.13
C PRO A 389 -5.03 -13.65 2.28
N PRO A 390 -6.32 -14.03 2.13
CA PRO A 390 -7.42 -13.06 2.20
C PRO A 390 -7.62 -12.44 3.58
N LEU A 391 -7.07 -13.06 4.63
CA LEU A 391 -7.02 -12.53 5.99
C LEU A 391 -5.66 -12.88 6.60
N GLU A 392 -4.84 -11.86 6.82
CA GLU A 392 -3.57 -11.96 7.51
C GLU A 392 -3.68 -11.43 8.93
N ALA A 393 -3.29 -12.25 9.92
CA ALA A 393 -3.32 -11.84 11.32
C ALA A 393 -2.17 -10.88 11.62
N VAL A 394 -2.48 -9.72 12.19
CA VAL A 394 -1.48 -8.74 12.64
C VAL A 394 -1.26 -8.91 14.15
N TYR A 395 -0.01 -8.94 14.58
CA TYR A 395 0.38 -9.17 15.97
C TYR A 395 1.22 -8.01 16.50
N GLU A 396 1.02 -7.69 17.77
CA GLU A 396 1.91 -6.81 18.53
C GLU A 396 2.85 -7.71 19.36
N GLY A 397 4.15 -7.70 19.03
CA GLY A 397 5.18 -8.53 19.68
C GLY A 397 4.91 -10.05 19.64
N GLN A 398 5.35 -10.79 20.66
CA GLN A 398 5.07 -12.23 20.83
C GLN A 398 3.68 -12.50 21.44
N GLY A 399 2.64 -11.81 20.96
CA GLY A 399 1.36 -11.61 21.66
C GLY A 399 0.07 -11.92 20.89
N ARG A 400 -1.04 -11.37 21.41
CA ARG A 400 -2.42 -11.51 20.90
C ARG A 400 -2.58 -10.77 19.56
N THR A 401 -3.39 -11.31 18.66
CA THR A 401 -3.72 -10.69 17.38
C THR A 401 -4.43 -9.35 17.61
N ILE A 402 -3.86 -8.25 17.11
CA ILE A 402 -4.43 -6.89 17.21
C ILE A 402 -5.47 -6.60 16.11
N GLY A 403 -5.50 -7.43 15.06
CA GLY A 403 -6.48 -7.31 13.98
C GLY A 403 -6.14 -8.20 12.79
N TYR A 404 -6.85 -7.98 11.70
CA TYR A 404 -6.59 -8.66 10.42
C TYR A 404 -6.38 -7.64 9.30
N ARG A 405 -5.46 -7.96 8.40
CA ARG A 405 -5.20 -7.23 7.16
C ARG A 405 -5.75 -8.02 5.98
N VAL A 406 -6.26 -7.32 4.98
CA VAL A 406 -6.66 -7.89 3.69
C VAL A 406 -5.70 -7.43 2.58
N PRO A 407 -5.63 -8.15 1.44
CA PRO A 407 -4.86 -7.71 0.29
C PRO A 407 -5.23 -6.27 -0.14
N PRO A 408 -4.24 -5.42 -0.52
CA PRO A 408 -4.48 -4.02 -0.88
C PRO A 408 -5.54 -3.81 -1.97
N GLU A 409 -5.63 -4.73 -2.93
CA GLU A 409 -6.55 -4.68 -4.06
C GLU A 409 -8.01 -4.80 -3.63
N PHE A 410 -8.28 -5.43 -2.48
CA PHE A 410 -9.64 -5.56 -1.97
C PHE A 410 -10.23 -4.18 -1.64
N VAL A 411 -9.39 -3.21 -1.26
CA VAL A 411 -9.81 -1.82 -1.03
C VAL A 411 -10.39 -1.20 -2.30
N GLY A 412 -9.75 -1.45 -3.45
CA GLY A 412 -10.25 -1.01 -4.76
C GLY A 412 -11.47 -1.81 -5.24
N PHE A 413 -11.53 -3.11 -4.93
CA PHE A 413 -12.62 -3.99 -5.35
C PHE A 413 -13.93 -3.72 -4.62
N ASP A 414 -13.91 -3.40 -3.34
CA ASP A 414 -15.14 -3.08 -2.61
C ASP A 414 -15.62 -1.64 -2.89
N GLY A 415 -14.71 -0.72 -3.24
CA GLY A 415 -15.04 0.63 -3.72
C GLY A 415 -15.85 0.65 -5.02
N GLN A 416 -15.71 -0.38 -5.87
CA GLN A 416 -16.54 -0.53 -7.09
C GLN A 416 -18.02 -0.85 -6.82
N ARG A 417 -18.46 -0.99 -5.55
CA ARG A 417 -19.89 -1.02 -5.21
C ARG A 417 -20.58 0.33 -5.46
N GLU A 418 -19.87 1.46 -5.42
CA GLU A 418 -20.46 2.79 -5.65
C GLU A 418 -20.65 3.15 -7.13
N GLU A 419 -20.01 2.43 -8.07
CA GLU A 419 -20.18 2.63 -9.52
C GLU A 419 -21.20 1.68 -10.18
N GLN A 420 -22.01 0.93 -9.41
CA GLN A 420 -23.12 0.21 -10.04
C GLN A 420 -24.24 1.17 -10.41
N LEU A 421 -24.47 1.33 -11.73
CA LEU A 421 -25.62 2.03 -12.28
C LEU A 421 -26.89 1.66 -11.49
N THR A 422 -27.64 2.67 -11.06
CA THR A 422 -28.96 2.46 -10.44
C THR A 422 -29.84 1.61 -11.36
N TRP A 423 -30.88 0.93 -10.84
CA TRP A 423 -31.78 0.13 -11.66
C TRP A 423 -32.34 0.92 -12.87
N VAL A 424 -32.65 2.20 -12.68
CA VAL A 424 -33.13 3.11 -13.73
C VAL A 424 -32.02 3.44 -14.75
N GLN A 425 -30.80 3.76 -14.30
CA GLN A 425 -29.68 4.03 -15.20
C GLN A 425 -29.22 2.80 -16.00
N ALA A 426 -29.22 1.62 -15.36
CA ALA A 426 -28.91 0.36 -16.02
C ALA A 426 -29.96 0.03 -17.09
N ALA A 427 -31.25 0.22 -16.78
CA ALA A 427 -32.33 0.09 -17.74
C ALA A 427 -32.20 1.11 -18.89
N ALA A 428 -31.91 2.39 -18.59
CA ALA A 428 -31.75 3.44 -19.58
C ALA A 428 -30.61 3.11 -20.56
N ARG A 429 -29.50 2.56 -20.07
CA ARG A 429 -28.36 2.13 -20.88
C ARG A 429 -28.68 0.92 -21.77
N VAL A 430 -29.56 0.03 -21.34
CA VAL A 430 -30.09 -1.06 -22.20
C VAL A 430 -30.95 -0.47 -23.32
N ALA A 431 -31.90 0.39 -22.97
CA ALA A 431 -32.87 0.97 -23.90
C ALA A 431 -32.23 1.97 -24.88
N ALA A 432 -31.09 2.59 -24.52
CA ALA A 432 -30.32 3.46 -25.42
C ALA A 432 -29.82 2.74 -26.69
N GLY A 433 -29.70 1.41 -26.67
CA GLY A 433 -29.35 0.62 -27.85
C GLY A 433 -30.47 0.50 -28.89
N ASP A 434 -31.72 0.71 -28.47
CA ASP A 434 -32.90 0.75 -29.35
C ASP A 434 -33.98 1.68 -28.75
N PRO A 435 -33.83 3.01 -28.89
CA PRO A 435 -34.67 3.99 -28.19
C PRO A 435 -36.15 3.98 -28.61
N ALA A 436 -36.45 3.46 -29.80
CA ALA A 436 -37.81 3.40 -30.33
C ALA A 436 -38.59 2.16 -29.83
N ARG A 437 -37.89 1.16 -29.30
CA ARG A 437 -38.49 -0.09 -28.81
C ARG A 437 -39.19 0.10 -27.47
N ILE A 438 -40.35 -0.54 -27.35
CA ILE A 438 -41.05 -0.72 -26.07
C ILE A 438 -40.46 -1.95 -25.40
N TRP A 439 -39.98 -1.77 -24.18
CA TRP A 439 -39.37 -2.83 -23.38
C TRP A 439 -40.28 -3.26 -22.25
N THR A 440 -40.47 -4.56 -22.05
CA THR A 440 -41.07 -5.07 -20.82
C THR A 440 -40.06 -5.02 -19.67
N ILE A 441 -40.54 -4.99 -18.43
CA ILE A 441 -39.69 -5.00 -17.23
C ILE A 441 -38.83 -6.27 -17.18
N ALA A 442 -39.37 -7.42 -17.58
CA ALA A 442 -38.66 -8.69 -17.62
C ALA A 442 -37.50 -8.64 -18.63
N GLU A 443 -37.73 -8.13 -19.84
CA GLU A 443 -36.68 -7.98 -20.86
C GLU A 443 -35.57 -7.02 -20.41
N LEU A 444 -35.92 -5.92 -19.73
CA LEU A 444 -34.91 -5.00 -19.19
C LEU A 444 -34.06 -5.67 -18.11
N VAL A 445 -34.67 -6.39 -17.17
CA VAL A 445 -33.94 -7.13 -16.12
C VAL A 445 -33.02 -8.18 -16.72
N GLU A 446 -33.51 -8.93 -17.72
CA GLU A 446 -32.71 -9.94 -18.43
C GLU A 446 -31.51 -9.29 -19.14
N GLN A 447 -31.71 -8.18 -19.84
CA GLN A 447 -30.64 -7.46 -20.52
C GLN A 447 -29.66 -6.76 -19.59
N ILE A 448 -30.12 -6.28 -18.42
CA ILE A 448 -29.25 -5.72 -17.38
C ILE A 448 -28.31 -6.80 -16.86
N GLY A 449 -28.83 -8.01 -16.60
CA GLY A 449 -28.04 -9.15 -16.17
C GLY A 449 -27.07 -9.65 -17.25
N SER A 450 -27.56 -9.85 -18.48
CA SER A 450 -26.75 -10.40 -19.57
C SER A 450 -25.62 -9.47 -20.01
N ARG A 451 -25.80 -8.15 -19.87
CA ARG A 451 -24.76 -7.14 -20.17
C ARG A 451 -23.88 -6.80 -18.96
N GLY A 452 -24.08 -7.46 -17.82
CA GLY A 452 -23.30 -7.23 -16.60
C GLY A 452 -23.45 -5.80 -16.04
N LEU A 453 -24.52 -5.08 -16.38
CA LEU A 453 -24.71 -3.68 -16.01
C LEU A 453 -25.09 -3.52 -14.53
N ARG A 454 -25.60 -4.59 -13.91
CA ARG A 454 -25.92 -4.66 -12.48
C ARG A 454 -25.99 -6.12 -12.01
N ASP A 455 -25.65 -6.38 -10.75
CA ASP A 455 -25.78 -7.70 -10.13
C ASP A 455 -27.23 -7.99 -9.73
N LEU A 456 -27.86 -8.95 -10.41
CA LEU A 456 -29.25 -9.32 -10.16
C LEU A 456 -29.45 -10.07 -8.83
N SER A 457 -28.40 -10.68 -8.27
CA SER A 457 -28.48 -11.42 -6.99
C SER A 457 -28.72 -10.52 -5.78
N VAL A 458 -28.52 -9.21 -5.95
CA VAL A 458 -28.67 -8.18 -4.92
C VAL A 458 -30.15 -7.84 -4.66
N ALA A 459 -31.06 -8.21 -5.57
CA ALA A 459 -32.49 -8.03 -5.40
C ALA A 459 -33.20 -9.39 -5.34
N MET A 460 -33.92 -9.65 -4.25
CA MET A 460 -34.72 -10.88 -4.09
C MET A 460 -35.76 -11.06 -5.20
N MET A 461 -36.31 -9.95 -5.74
CA MET A 461 -37.16 -9.92 -6.92
C MET A 461 -36.75 -8.75 -7.84
N PRO A 462 -35.82 -8.97 -8.80
CA PRO A 462 -35.28 -7.93 -9.67
C PRO A 462 -36.34 -7.15 -10.46
N GLU A 463 -37.34 -7.84 -11.02
CA GLU A 463 -38.44 -7.20 -11.77
C GLU A 463 -39.34 -6.32 -10.90
N ALA A 464 -39.64 -6.75 -9.68
CA ALA A 464 -40.42 -5.94 -8.74
C ALA A 464 -39.63 -4.71 -8.27
N THR A 465 -38.31 -4.85 -8.15
CA THR A 465 -37.40 -3.76 -7.76
C THR A 465 -37.27 -2.72 -8.87
N LEU A 466 -37.04 -3.15 -10.12
CA LEU A 466 -37.00 -2.24 -11.27
C LEU A 466 -38.36 -1.54 -11.47
N ARG A 467 -39.48 -2.26 -11.32
CA ARG A 467 -40.83 -1.68 -11.43
C ARG A 467 -41.08 -0.61 -10.37
N ARG A 468 -40.65 -0.84 -9.12
CA ARG A 468 -40.75 0.13 -8.03
C ARG A 468 -39.88 1.36 -8.31
N ASP A 469 -38.65 1.16 -8.74
CA ASP A 469 -37.69 2.25 -8.95
C ASP A 469 -38.09 3.12 -10.16
N LEU A 470 -38.61 2.54 -11.25
CA LEU A 470 -39.20 3.30 -12.37
C LEU A 470 -40.45 4.10 -11.94
N SER A 471 -41.23 3.60 -10.97
CA SER A 471 -42.42 4.32 -10.49
C SER A 471 -42.12 5.45 -9.50
N LEU A 472 -40.99 5.37 -8.77
CA LEU A 472 -40.68 6.30 -7.67
C LEU A 472 -39.52 7.25 -7.97
N ARG A 473 -38.65 6.91 -8.93
CA ARG A 473 -37.34 7.57 -9.13
C ARG A 473 -37.02 7.93 -10.58
N ASP A 474 -37.87 7.56 -11.53
CA ASP A 474 -37.66 7.88 -12.93
C ASP A 474 -38.52 9.07 -13.39
N GLU A 475 -37.95 10.28 -13.28
CA GLU A 475 -38.61 11.51 -13.73
C GLU A 475 -38.22 11.89 -15.18
N GLU A 476 -37.15 11.29 -15.73
CA GLU A 476 -36.47 11.82 -16.92
C GLU A 476 -36.18 10.78 -18.02
N HIS A 477 -36.09 9.48 -17.71
CA HIS A 477 -35.53 8.50 -18.65
C HIS A 477 -36.60 7.72 -19.43
N PHE A 478 -37.72 7.32 -18.82
CA PHE A 478 -38.75 6.52 -19.50
C PHE A 478 -40.13 7.17 -19.55
N GLU A 479 -40.91 6.76 -20.55
CA GLU A 479 -42.35 6.98 -20.67
C GLU A 479 -43.10 5.64 -20.69
N GLN A 480 -44.31 5.63 -20.14
CA GLN A 480 -45.20 4.47 -20.14
C GLN A 480 -45.79 4.28 -21.55
N ALA A 481 -45.68 3.08 -22.11
CA ALA A 481 -46.28 2.70 -23.38
C ALA A 481 -47.03 1.37 -23.22
N ASP A 482 -48.00 1.07 -24.10
CA ASP A 482 -48.85 -0.11 -23.95
C ASP A 482 -48.04 -1.40 -23.78
N GLY A 483 -48.08 -1.96 -22.57
CA GLY A 483 -47.39 -3.20 -22.19
C GLY A 483 -45.94 -3.07 -21.70
N GLY A 484 -45.37 -1.86 -21.60
CA GLY A 484 -43.97 -1.68 -21.18
C GLY A 484 -43.52 -0.23 -20.99
N VAL A 485 -42.21 -0.02 -21.06
CA VAL A 485 -41.57 1.31 -20.95
C VAL A 485 -40.72 1.60 -22.16
N ARG A 486 -40.70 2.85 -22.62
CA ARG A 486 -39.88 3.33 -23.72
C ARG A 486 -38.97 4.47 -23.26
N LEU A 487 -37.75 4.53 -23.78
CA LEU A 487 -36.81 5.60 -23.45
C LEU A 487 -37.32 6.93 -24.02
N ARG A 488 -37.36 7.99 -23.22
CA ARG A 488 -37.74 9.32 -23.70
C ARG A 488 -36.71 9.83 -24.71
N PRO A 489 -37.13 10.45 -25.83
CA PRO A 489 -36.20 11.12 -26.71
C PRO A 489 -35.53 12.30 -25.99
N PRO A 490 -34.24 12.60 -26.28
CA PRO A 490 -33.57 13.72 -25.66
C PRO A 490 -34.33 15.02 -25.96
N SER A 491 -34.65 15.76 -24.90
CA SER A 491 -35.28 17.08 -25.04
C SER A 491 -34.29 18.01 -25.74
N ILE A 492 -34.57 18.38 -26.99
CA ILE A 492 -33.81 19.42 -27.67
C ILE A 492 -34.11 20.73 -26.94
N LYS A 493 -33.16 21.19 -26.13
CA LYS A 493 -33.06 22.59 -25.70
C LYS A 493 -31.92 23.25 -26.45
#